data_AF-A0A7S2MP07-F1
#
_entry.id   AF-A0A7S2MP07-F1
#
_cell.length_a   1.000
_cell.length_b   1.000
_cell.length_c   1.000
_cell.angle_alpha   90.00
_cell.angle_beta   90.00
_cell.angle_gamma   90.00
#
_symmetry.space_group_name_H-M   'P 1'
#
loop_
_entity.id
_entity.type
_entity.pdbx_description
1 polymer ?
#
loop_
_entity_poly.entity_id
_entity_poly.type
_entity_poly.pdbx_seq_one_letter_code
_entity_poly.pdbx_strand_id
1 'polypeptide(L)'
;VLGAANGSAVMQWAAVEQSSFLARLFCGNRRPFTLRVVRVPLNPNMTARSSLLGMEIDPRLLSAPADLLIERPLRLCSSQLVNVVDGRTRSLLGVVRCELCRLVDRDLTVMLSDGTNLTPVVRIHCGFGLENLIKPRWRFEILDATTAELKLGTVQKHFSGIVQELTTDADNFGVQLLQTLPANVKALVLAAVFLIDFMYFEDNDANSSSRRQRRRRY
;
A
#
# COMPACT_ATOMS: atom_id res chain seq x y z
N VAL A 1 8.95 -4.67 -7.62
CA VAL A 1 10.42 -4.79 -7.74
C VAL A 1 11.06 -3.69 -6.93
N LEU A 2 11.85 -4.01 -5.90
CA LEU A 2 12.61 -3.01 -5.13
C LEU A 2 14.06 -3.02 -5.63
N GLY A 3 14.67 -1.85 -5.82
CA GLY A 3 16.09 -1.72 -6.18
C GLY A 3 16.42 -1.42 -7.65
N ALA A 4 15.49 -0.88 -8.43
CA ALA A 4 15.75 -0.45 -9.81
C ALA A 4 16.55 0.87 -9.86
N ALA A 5 17.76 0.91 -9.28
CA ALA A 5 18.67 2.04 -9.44
C ALA A 5 19.32 2.04 -10.85
N ASN A 6 19.49 0.85 -11.47
CA ASN A 6 20.14 0.67 -12.77
C ASN A 6 19.28 -0.12 -13.78
N GLY A 7 17.95 -0.15 -13.61
CA GLY A 7 17.04 -0.86 -14.51
C GLY A 7 16.97 -2.39 -14.37
N SER A 8 17.83 -3.01 -13.56
CA SER A 8 17.80 -4.45 -13.27
C SER A 8 17.16 -4.74 -11.91
N ALA A 9 16.22 -5.68 -11.87
CA ALA A 9 15.60 -6.16 -10.65
C ALA A 9 16.61 -7.00 -9.83
N VAL A 10 16.86 -6.60 -8.58
CA VAL A 10 17.77 -7.34 -7.67
C VAL A 10 16.98 -8.28 -6.74
N MET A 11 15.73 -7.95 -6.42
CA MET A 11 14.88 -8.80 -5.61
C MET A 11 13.40 -8.63 -5.95
N GLN A 12 12.64 -9.71 -5.75
CA GLN A 12 11.22 -9.77 -6.01
C GLN A 12 10.47 -10.38 -4.82
N TRP A 13 9.34 -9.76 -4.50
CA TRP A 13 8.37 -10.26 -3.53
C TRP A 13 6.99 -10.26 -4.15
N ALA A 14 6.17 -11.20 -3.70
CA ALA A 14 4.74 -11.23 -3.93
C ALA A 14 4.03 -10.87 -2.61
N ALA A 15 3.02 -10.01 -2.68
CA ALA A 15 2.13 -9.75 -1.55
C ALA A 15 0.82 -10.50 -1.78
N VAL A 16 0.47 -11.42 -0.88
CA VAL A 16 -0.73 -12.26 -1.01
C VAL A 16 -1.67 -11.98 0.14
N GLU A 17 -2.92 -11.64 -0.17
CA GLU A 17 -3.97 -11.42 0.82
C GLU A 17 -4.55 -12.76 1.31
N GLN A 18 -4.60 -12.94 2.63
CA GLN A 18 -5.17 -14.13 3.27
C GLN A 18 -6.63 -13.98 3.72
N SER A 19 -7.25 -12.82 3.54
CA SER A 19 -8.58 -12.51 4.06
C SER A 19 -9.63 -13.49 3.55
N SER A 20 -10.54 -13.90 4.44
CA SER A 20 -11.67 -14.75 4.06
C SER A 20 -12.59 -13.98 3.10
N PHE A 21 -13.08 -14.68 2.07
CA PHE A 21 -14.04 -14.13 1.09
C PHE A 21 -15.22 -13.41 1.76
N LEU A 22 -15.67 -13.90 2.93
CA LEU A 22 -16.74 -13.31 3.73
C LEU A 22 -16.41 -11.89 4.22
N ALA A 23 -15.16 -11.61 4.63
CA ALA A 23 -14.76 -10.28 5.06
C ALA A 23 -14.85 -9.26 3.91
N ARG A 24 -14.54 -9.69 2.68
CA ARG A 24 -14.72 -8.86 1.47
C ARG A 24 -16.20 -8.59 1.18
N LEU A 25 -17.07 -9.57 1.42
CA LEU A 25 -18.50 -9.46 1.11
C LEU A 25 -19.26 -8.56 2.10
N PHE A 26 -18.92 -8.61 3.39
CA PHE A 26 -19.72 -7.98 4.45
C PHE A 26 -19.14 -6.70 5.03
N CYS A 27 -17.82 -6.50 4.98
CA CYS A 27 -17.19 -5.37 5.70
C CYS A 27 -16.77 -4.20 4.80
N GLY A 28 -16.82 -4.34 3.47
CA GLY A 28 -16.45 -3.28 2.51
C GLY A 28 -15.18 -2.55 2.97
N ASN A 29 -15.26 -1.22 3.09
CA ASN A 29 -14.10 -0.37 3.41
C ASN A 29 -13.54 -0.53 4.83
N ARG A 30 -14.24 -1.30 5.68
CA ARG A 30 -13.87 -1.58 7.06
C ARG A 30 -13.24 -2.97 7.22
N ARG A 31 -13.10 -3.75 6.14
CA ARG A 31 -12.67 -5.14 6.20
C ARG A 31 -11.25 -5.29 6.78
N PRO A 32 -11.04 -6.24 7.71
CA PRO A 32 -9.69 -6.59 8.10
C PRO A 32 -9.01 -7.29 6.94
N PHE A 33 -7.68 -7.17 6.87
CA PHE A 33 -6.89 -7.99 5.96
C PHE A 33 -5.54 -8.33 6.54
N THR A 34 -4.96 -9.42 6.05
CA THR A 34 -3.57 -9.77 6.28
C THR A 34 -2.91 -9.99 4.94
N LEU A 35 -1.93 -9.16 4.59
CA LEU A 35 -1.07 -9.39 3.44
C LEU A 35 0.21 -10.07 3.92
N ARG A 36 0.59 -11.14 3.23
CA ARG A 36 1.87 -11.83 3.41
C ARG A 36 2.81 -11.42 2.29
N VAL A 37 3.93 -10.81 2.66
CA VAL A 37 4.99 -10.48 1.71
C VAL A 37 5.97 -11.64 1.69
N VAL A 38 5.98 -12.36 0.58
CA VAL A 38 6.75 -13.60 0.38
C VAL A 38 7.78 -13.35 -0.71
N ARG A 39 9.02 -13.79 -0.46
CA ARG A 39 10.07 -13.73 -1.48
C ARG A 39 9.78 -14.73 -2.58
N VAL A 40 9.91 -14.28 -3.83
CA VAL A 40 9.75 -15.12 -5.02
C VAL A 40 11.00 -15.05 -5.90
N PRO A 41 11.29 -16.09 -6.69
CA PRO A 41 12.40 -16.05 -7.64
C PRO A 41 12.30 -14.84 -8.56
N LEU A 42 13.45 -14.22 -8.85
CA LEU A 42 13.52 -13.18 -9.86
C LEU A 42 13.10 -13.76 -11.20
N ASN A 43 12.08 -13.18 -11.80
CA ASN A 43 11.79 -13.44 -13.21
C ASN A 43 12.47 -12.34 -14.04
N PRO A 44 13.56 -12.64 -14.77
CA PRO A 44 14.29 -11.63 -15.54
C PRO A 44 13.46 -11.05 -16.70
N ASN A 45 12.41 -11.76 -17.11
CA ASN A 45 11.46 -11.30 -18.12
C ASN A 45 10.28 -10.55 -17.49
N MET A 46 10.20 -10.48 -16.15
CA MET A 46 9.16 -9.70 -15.49
C MET A 46 9.45 -8.21 -15.54
N THR A 47 8.81 -7.54 -16.49
CA THR A 47 8.50 -6.12 -16.34
C THR A 47 7.33 -5.96 -15.37
N ALA A 48 7.13 -4.77 -14.79
CA ALA A 48 5.93 -4.46 -14.00
C ALA A 48 4.61 -4.72 -14.76
N ARG A 49 4.68 -4.87 -16.10
CA ARG A 49 3.56 -5.18 -17.00
C ARG A 49 3.26 -6.67 -17.14
N SER A 50 4.22 -7.56 -16.93
CA SER A 50 4.05 -9.02 -17.10
C SER A 50 3.59 -9.74 -15.82
N SER A 51 3.49 -9.07 -14.68
CA SER A 51 2.79 -9.58 -13.49
C SER A 51 1.27 -9.73 -13.67
N LEU A 52 0.74 -9.24 -14.79
CA LEU A 52 -0.69 -9.00 -15.01
C LEU A 52 -1.41 -10.10 -15.80
N LEU A 53 -0.70 -10.83 -16.66
CA LEU A 53 -1.28 -11.90 -17.47
C LEU A 53 -0.84 -13.26 -16.93
N GLY A 54 -1.70 -13.88 -16.12
CA GLY A 54 -1.58 -15.31 -15.80
C GLY A 54 -0.96 -15.68 -14.46
N MET A 55 -0.84 -14.75 -13.50
CA MET A 55 -0.55 -15.17 -12.12
C MET A 55 -1.85 -15.65 -11.47
N GLU A 56 -2.27 -16.88 -11.75
CA GLU A 56 -2.99 -17.64 -10.74
C GLU A 56 -2.10 -17.57 -9.48
N ILE A 57 -2.66 -17.08 -8.37
CA ILE A 57 -1.94 -17.02 -7.10
C ILE A 57 -1.50 -18.45 -6.81
N ASP A 58 -0.23 -18.76 -7.04
CA ASP A 58 0.30 -20.09 -6.78
C ASP A 58 -0.06 -20.43 -5.33
N PRO A 59 -0.90 -21.46 -5.09
CA PRO A 59 -1.37 -21.79 -3.76
C PRO A 59 -0.22 -22.02 -2.78
N ARG A 60 0.98 -22.34 -3.28
CA ARG A 60 2.21 -22.51 -2.50
C ARG A 60 2.69 -21.20 -1.86
N LEU A 61 2.34 -20.03 -2.40
CA LEU A 61 2.69 -18.74 -1.79
C LEU A 61 1.94 -18.52 -0.47
N LEU A 62 0.75 -19.11 -0.32
CA LEU A 62 0.01 -19.07 0.94
C LEU A 62 0.64 -19.95 2.02
N SER A 63 1.45 -20.96 1.66
CA SER A 63 2.17 -21.81 2.61
C SER A 63 3.63 -21.39 2.81
N ALA A 64 4.21 -20.61 1.90
CA ALA A 64 5.60 -20.15 1.95
C ALA A 64 5.88 -19.19 3.15
N PRO A 65 7.09 -19.23 3.73
CA PRO A 65 7.44 -18.34 4.85
C PRO A 65 7.39 -16.87 4.40
N ALA A 66 6.64 -16.05 5.14
CA ALA A 66 6.56 -14.63 4.88
C ALA A 66 7.78 -13.92 5.48
N ASP A 67 8.34 -12.95 4.75
CA ASP A 67 9.34 -12.02 5.30
C ASP A 67 8.65 -10.91 6.12
N LEU A 68 7.46 -10.48 5.69
CA LEU A 68 6.68 -9.42 6.33
C LEU A 68 5.19 -9.78 6.37
N LEU A 69 4.53 -9.44 7.47
CA LEU A 69 3.07 -9.48 7.61
C LEU A 69 2.56 -8.05 7.74
N ILE A 70 1.56 -7.71 6.94
CA ILE A 70 0.88 -6.42 6.96
C ILE A 70 -0.56 -6.69 7.38
N GLU A 71 -0.88 -6.33 8.61
CA GLU A 71 -2.13 -6.68 9.26
C GLU A 71 -2.97 -5.43 9.49
N ARG A 72 -4.13 -5.37 8.85
CA ARG A 72 -5.13 -4.35 9.07
C ARG A 72 -6.24 -4.92 9.97
N PRO A 73 -6.42 -4.41 11.19
CA PRO A 73 -7.57 -4.78 12.02
C PRO A 73 -8.88 -4.20 11.45
N LEU A 74 -10.00 -4.70 11.97
CA LEU A 74 -11.33 -4.14 11.68
C LEU A 74 -11.37 -2.65 12.02
N ARG A 75 -11.86 -1.84 11.08
CA ARG A 75 -11.97 -0.40 11.28
C ARG A 75 -13.16 -0.07 12.19
N LEU A 76 -12.88 0.19 13.48
CA LEU A 76 -13.89 0.61 14.47
C LEU A 76 -14.06 2.14 14.55
N CYS A 77 -13.05 2.90 14.13
CA CYS A 77 -13.00 4.37 14.24
C CYS A 77 -12.63 5.05 12.90
N SER A 78 -12.66 6.38 12.87
CA SER A 78 -12.24 7.15 11.69
C SER A 78 -10.77 6.97 11.34
N SER A 79 -9.90 6.62 12.30
CA SER A 79 -8.49 6.30 12.06
C SER A 79 -8.33 4.95 11.37
N GLN A 80 -7.43 4.88 10.39
CA GLN A 80 -7.00 3.60 9.81
C GLN A 80 -5.61 3.27 10.33
N LEU A 81 -5.40 2.00 10.67
CA LEU A 81 -4.18 1.50 11.27
C LEU A 81 -3.79 0.23 10.53
N VAL A 82 -2.49 0.07 10.30
CA VAL A 82 -1.89 -1.13 9.74
C VAL A 82 -0.68 -1.49 10.58
N ASN A 83 -0.69 -2.70 11.13
CA ASN A 83 0.43 -3.26 11.87
C ASN A 83 1.37 -3.93 10.89
N VAL A 84 2.67 -3.70 11.06
CA VAL A 84 3.69 -4.37 10.28
C VAL A 84 4.50 -5.24 11.22
N VAL A 85 4.49 -6.53 10.94
CA VAL A 85 5.03 -7.58 11.80
C VAL A 85 6.07 -8.36 11.03
N ASP A 86 7.18 -8.70 11.68
CA ASP A 86 8.19 -9.58 11.12
C ASP A 86 7.61 -10.98 10.91
N GLY A 87 7.73 -11.51 9.69
CA GLY A 87 7.09 -12.79 9.35
C GLY A 87 7.69 -14.02 10.03
N ARG A 88 8.94 -13.93 10.52
CA ARG A 88 9.66 -15.04 11.17
C ARG A 88 9.48 -15.00 12.68
N THR A 89 9.71 -13.84 13.29
CA THR A 89 9.70 -13.69 14.75
C THR A 89 8.33 -13.33 15.30
N ARG A 90 7.40 -12.88 14.44
CA ARG A 90 6.10 -12.32 14.83
C ARG A 90 6.21 -11.09 15.74
N SER A 91 7.36 -10.44 15.81
CA SER A 91 7.51 -9.18 16.54
C SER A 91 6.94 -8.00 15.75
N LEU A 92 6.30 -7.06 16.44
CA LEU A 92 5.84 -5.82 15.84
C LEU A 92 7.04 -4.96 15.42
N LEU A 93 7.13 -4.62 14.14
CA LEU A 93 8.14 -3.70 13.61
C LEU A 93 7.65 -2.25 13.72
N GLY A 94 6.35 -2.03 13.58
CA GLY A 94 5.76 -0.71 13.70
C GLY A 94 4.32 -0.65 13.20
N VAL A 95 3.79 0.57 13.15
CA VAL A 95 2.40 0.85 12.80
C VAL A 95 2.35 1.99 11.79
N VAL A 96 1.57 1.81 10.74
CA VAL A 96 1.17 2.89 9.82
C VAL A 96 -0.21 3.36 10.24
N ARG A 97 -0.35 4.66 10.51
CA ARG A 97 -1.61 5.30 10.86
C ARG A 97 -2.00 6.28 9.76
N CYS A 98 -3.25 6.22 9.32
CA CYS A 98 -3.88 7.27 8.52
C CYS A 98 -4.93 7.99 9.36
N GLU A 99 -4.78 9.30 9.50
CA GLU A 99 -5.72 10.15 10.23
C GLU A 99 -6.68 10.81 9.23
N LEU A 100 -7.96 10.45 9.29
CA LEU A 100 -9.00 10.98 8.39
C LEU A 100 -9.59 12.33 8.84
N CYS A 101 -8.98 13.02 9.80
CA CYS A 101 -9.61 14.14 10.50
C CYS A 101 -9.62 15.48 9.72
N ARG A 102 -9.30 15.50 8.42
CA ARG A 102 -9.51 16.67 7.56
C ARG A 102 -10.21 16.20 6.28
N LEU A 103 -11.27 16.88 5.87
CA LEU A 103 -12.16 16.53 4.76
C LEU A 103 -11.47 16.26 3.40
N VAL A 104 -10.17 16.54 3.28
CA VAL A 104 -9.40 16.46 2.02
C VAL A 104 -8.00 15.83 2.22
N ASP A 105 -7.41 15.87 3.42
CA ASP A 105 -6.03 15.40 3.64
C ASP A 105 -6.02 13.97 4.20
N ARG A 106 -5.23 13.11 3.58
CA ARG A 106 -4.93 11.76 4.09
C ARG A 106 -3.44 11.62 4.32
N ASP A 107 -3.00 12.25 5.40
CA ASP A 107 -1.63 12.06 5.88
C ASP A 107 -1.50 10.68 6.51
N LEU A 108 -0.41 9.99 6.17
CA LEU A 108 -0.02 8.74 6.81
C LEU A 108 1.20 9.00 7.69
N THR A 109 1.10 8.60 8.95
CA THR A 109 2.20 8.63 9.91
C THR A 109 2.70 7.20 10.10
N VAL A 110 3.98 7.01 9.83
CA VAL A 110 4.71 5.76 10.06
C VAL A 110 5.37 5.85 11.42
N MET A 111 5.04 4.91 12.29
CA MET A 111 5.59 4.77 13.64
C MET A 111 6.42 3.50 13.72
N LEU A 112 7.64 3.62 14.23
CA LEU A 112 8.52 2.49 14.51
C LEU A 112 8.24 1.96 15.92
N SER A 113 8.29 0.64 16.10
CA SER A 113 8.23 0.03 17.44
C SER A 113 9.62 -0.36 17.95
N ASP A 114 9.85 -0.10 19.23
CA ASP A 114 11.01 -0.60 19.99
C ASP A 114 10.64 -1.82 20.88
N GLY A 115 9.42 -2.34 20.73
CA GLY A 115 8.85 -3.41 21.54
C GLY A 115 7.91 -2.95 22.66
N THR A 116 8.00 -1.69 23.09
CA THR A 116 7.12 -1.13 24.14
C THR A 116 6.42 0.15 23.70
N ASN A 117 7.12 0.99 22.96
CA ASN A 117 6.66 2.29 22.49
C ASN A 117 6.52 2.31 20.96
N LEU A 118 5.82 3.33 20.49
CA LEU A 118 5.68 3.64 19.07
C LEU A 118 6.13 5.08 18.84
N THR A 119 7.20 5.26 18.08
CA THR A 119 7.77 6.59 17.79
C THR A 119 7.51 6.97 16.34
N PRO A 120 6.93 8.15 16.05
CA PRO A 120 6.75 8.59 14.67
C PRO A 120 8.12 8.87 14.04
N VAL A 121 8.36 8.30 12.86
CA VAL A 121 9.64 8.42 12.15
C VAL A 121 9.48 9.02 10.76
N VAL A 122 8.35 8.77 10.11
CA VAL A 122 8.09 9.24 8.75
C VAL A 122 6.64 9.72 8.63
N ARG A 123 6.46 10.83 7.92
CA ARG A 123 5.14 11.30 7.47
C ARG A 123 5.07 11.22 5.95
N ILE A 124 4.04 10.57 5.43
CA ILE A 124 3.73 10.52 4.00
C ILE A 124 2.61 11.51 3.76
N HIS A 125 2.93 12.58 3.06
CA HIS A 125 2.05 13.70 2.83
C HIS A 125 1.64 13.77 1.36
N CYS A 126 0.33 13.86 1.10
CA CYS A 126 -0.21 14.31 -0.17
C CYS A 126 -0.46 15.82 -0.06
N GLY A 127 0.41 16.63 -0.67
CA GLY A 127 0.39 18.10 -0.62
C GLY A 127 -1.01 18.73 -0.71
N PHE A 128 -1.23 19.85 -0.01
CA PHE A 128 -2.45 20.66 -0.10
C PHE A 128 -2.45 21.55 -1.35
N GLY A 129 -3.60 21.68 -2.03
CA GLY A 129 -3.77 22.67 -3.10
C GLY A 129 -5.12 22.61 -3.81
N LEU A 130 -5.71 23.76 -4.15
CA LEU A 130 -6.90 23.89 -5.00
C LEU A 130 -6.71 23.20 -6.38
N GLU A 131 -5.47 23.05 -6.82
CA GLU A 131 -5.06 22.27 -7.99
C GLU A 131 -5.39 20.76 -7.89
N ASN A 132 -5.46 20.20 -6.67
CA ASN A 132 -5.84 18.80 -6.44
C ASN A 132 -7.35 18.56 -6.63
N LEU A 133 -8.16 19.62 -6.65
CA LEU A 133 -9.60 19.54 -6.91
C LEU A 133 -9.89 19.21 -8.38
N ILE A 134 -8.95 19.51 -9.28
CA ILE A 134 -9.11 19.36 -10.74
C ILE A 134 -8.37 18.11 -11.24
N LYS A 135 -7.28 17.68 -10.58
CA LYS A 135 -6.60 16.40 -10.87
C LYS A 135 -6.04 15.80 -9.57
N PRO A 136 -6.39 14.55 -9.20
CA PRO A 136 -5.75 13.89 -8.07
C PRO A 136 -4.24 13.78 -8.31
N ARG A 137 -3.43 14.34 -7.39
CA ARG A 137 -1.98 14.12 -7.37
C ARG A 137 -1.71 12.72 -6.83
N TRP A 138 -1.27 11.83 -7.71
CA TRP A 138 -0.83 10.49 -7.32
C TRP A 138 0.65 10.45 -6.94
N ARG A 139 1.12 11.49 -6.26
CA ARG A 139 2.49 11.66 -5.81
C ARG A 139 2.46 12.09 -4.35
N PHE A 140 3.14 11.33 -3.51
CA PHE A 140 3.23 11.53 -2.08
C PHE A 140 4.68 11.80 -1.71
N GLU A 141 4.89 12.80 -0.87
CA GLU A 141 6.21 13.11 -0.34
C GLU A 141 6.42 12.37 0.97
N ILE A 142 7.59 11.76 1.12
CA ILE A 142 7.99 11.06 2.33
C ILE A 142 8.91 12.00 3.08
N LEU A 143 8.46 12.45 4.24
CA LEU A 143 9.09 13.47 5.07
C LEU A 143 9.49 12.85 6.40
N ASP A 144 10.57 13.35 6.99
CA ASP A 144 10.93 13.02 8.37
C ASP A 144 9.85 13.51 9.34
N ALA A 145 9.47 12.68 10.33
CA ALA A 145 8.42 13.06 11.27
C ALA A 145 8.87 14.08 12.32
N THR A 146 10.17 14.17 12.62
CA THR A 146 10.71 15.10 13.62
C THR A 146 10.98 16.47 13.01
N THR A 147 11.54 16.48 11.81
CA THR A 147 11.98 17.67 11.10
C THR A 147 11.18 17.72 9.81
N ALA A 148 9.87 18.01 9.89
CA ALA A 148 8.85 17.86 8.86
C ALA A 148 9.16 18.42 7.44
N GLU A 149 10.32 19.04 7.25
CA GLU A 149 10.89 19.60 6.02
C GLU A 149 11.93 18.68 5.35
N LEU A 150 12.54 17.73 6.08
CA LEU A 150 13.53 16.82 5.53
C LEU A 150 12.87 15.75 4.67
N LYS A 151 13.12 15.80 3.36
CA LYS A 151 12.59 14.84 2.39
C LYS A 151 13.41 13.55 2.37
N LEU A 152 12.76 12.44 2.67
CA LEU A 152 13.33 11.09 2.73
C LEU A 152 13.03 10.25 1.48
N GLY A 153 12.10 10.70 0.64
CA GLY A 153 11.71 9.96 -0.56
C GLY A 153 10.39 10.42 -1.17
N THR A 154 9.89 9.62 -2.12
CA THR A 154 8.60 9.83 -2.77
C THR A 154 7.92 8.52 -3.15
N VAL A 155 6.60 8.49 -3.06
CA VAL A 155 5.74 7.46 -3.66
C VAL A 155 5.00 8.08 -4.84
N GLN A 156 4.90 7.38 -5.96
CA GLN A 156 4.14 7.85 -7.12
C GLN A 156 3.43 6.71 -7.84
N LYS A 157 2.15 6.90 -8.18
CA LYS A 157 1.44 6.01 -9.10
C LYS A 157 1.80 6.35 -10.54
N HIS A 158 2.10 5.33 -11.33
CA HIS A 158 2.33 5.43 -12.77
C HIS A 158 1.09 4.91 -13.52
N PHE A 159 0.40 5.79 -14.24
CA PHE A 159 -0.68 5.41 -15.15
C PHE A 159 -0.09 5.05 -16.52
N SER A 160 -0.46 3.89 -17.06
CA SER A 160 0.04 3.43 -18.37
C SER A 160 -0.80 3.87 -19.57
N GLY A 161 -1.66 4.89 -19.42
CA GLY A 161 -2.43 5.49 -20.51
C GLY A 161 -3.76 4.78 -20.85
N ILE A 162 -4.62 5.49 -21.59
CA ILE A 162 -6.04 5.20 -21.84
C ILE A 162 -6.30 3.86 -22.58
N VAL A 163 -5.31 3.29 -23.27
CA VAL A 163 -5.50 2.10 -24.13
C VAL A 163 -5.17 0.77 -23.42
N GLN A 164 -4.70 0.79 -22.16
CA GLN A 164 -4.27 -0.42 -21.42
C GLN A 164 -5.16 -0.81 -20.22
N GLU A 165 -6.13 0.01 -19.82
CA GLU A 165 -6.99 -0.24 -18.64
C GLU A 165 -8.04 -1.35 -18.83
N LEU A 166 -8.28 -1.83 -20.05
CA LEU A 166 -9.31 -2.85 -20.29
C LEU A 166 -8.89 -4.28 -19.98
N THR A 167 -7.61 -4.54 -19.67
CA THR A 167 -7.11 -5.93 -19.57
C THR A 167 -6.50 -6.30 -18.22
N THR A 168 -6.11 -5.38 -17.36
CA THR A 168 -5.72 -5.75 -15.99
C THR A 168 -5.81 -4.59 -14.99
N ASP A 169 -6.61 -4.77 -13.94
CA ASP A 169 -6.89 -3.83 -12.85
C ASP A 169 -5.77 -3.83 -11.79
N ALA A 170 -4.52 -3.59 -12.19
CA ALA A 170 -3.43 -3.45 -11.22
C ALA A 170 -2.60 -2.20 -11.43
N ASP A 171 -2.38 -1.50 -10.32
CA ASP A 171 -1.68 -0.24 -10.25
C ASP A 171 -0.16 -0.41 -10.10
N ASN A 172 0.58 0.46 -10.78
CA ASN A 172 2.03 0.51 -10.67
C ASN A 172 2.46 1.67 -9.77
N PHE A 173 2.92 1.36 -8.56
CA PHE A 173 3.53 2.35 -7.67
C PHE A 173 5.06 2.30 -7.74
N GLY A 174 5.67 3.45 -7.98
CA GLY A 174 7.10 3.69 -7.81
C GLY A 174 7.37 4.25 -6.42
N VAL A 175 8.35 3.67 -5.71
CA VAL A 175 8.80 4.14 -4.40
C VAL A 175 10.29 4.44 -4.47
N GLN A 176 10.66 5.67 -4.16
CA GLN A 176 12.05 6.13 -4.08
C GLN A 176 12.33 6.53 -2.63
N LEU A 177 13.38 5.98 -2.05
CA LEU A 177 13.79 6.21 -0.66
C LEU A 177 15.28 6.47 -0.59
N LEU A 178 15.70 7.28 0.38
CA LEU A 178 17.12 7.40 0.71
C LEU A 178 17.71 6.03 1.08
N GLN A 179 18.90 5.76 0.54
CA GLN A 179 19.59 4.49 0.79
C GLN A 179 19.89 4.30 2.28
N THR A 180 20.23 5.38 2.99
CA THR A 180 20.52 5.42 4.43
C THR A 180 19.30 5.14 5.31
N LEU A 181 18.08 5.16 4.76
CA LEU A 181 16.88 4.91 5.55
C LEU A 181 16.86 3.45 6.05
N PRO A 182 16.60 3.19 7.35
CA PRO A 182 16.62 1.84 7.92
C PRO A 182 15.64 0.89 7.22
N ALA A 183 16.00 -0.39 7.13
CA ALA A 183 15.18 -1.40 6.45
C ALA A 183 13.77 -1.51 7.05
N ASN A 184 13.62 -1.42 8.38
CA ASN A 184 12.33 -1.47 9.06
C ASN A 184 11.43 -0.31 8.64
N VAL A 185 11.99 0.89 8.50
CA VAL A 185 11.24 2.07 8.03
C VAL A 185 10.84 1.92 6.57
N LYS A 186 11.73 1.37 5.71
CA LYS A 186 11.39 1.06 4.30
C LYS A 186 10.24 0.05 4.20
N ALA A 187 10.24 -0.99 5.05
CA ALA A 187 9.17 -1.98 5.12
C ALA A 187 7.84 -1.35 5.58
N LEU A 188 7.88 -0.46 6.56
CA LEU A 188 6.71 0.29 7.01
C LEU A 188 6.16 1.22 5.91
N VAL A 189 7.03 1.91 5.17
CA VAL A 189 6.62 2.72 4.01
C VAL A 189 5.98 1.84 2.94
N LEU A 190 6.51 0.66 2.67
CA LEU A 190 5.89 -0.30 1.74
C LEU A 190 4.47 -0.68 2.19
N ALA A 191 4.25 -0.92 3.48
CA ALA A 191 2.92 -1.17 4.02
C ALA A 191 1.98 0.04 3.86
N ALA A 192 2.51 1.26 4.01
CA ALA A 192 1.76 2.47 3.76
C ALA A 192 1.32 2.59 2.28
N VAL A 193 2.13 2.13 1.33
CA VAL A 193 1.74 2.09 -0.10
C VAL A 193 0.56 1.13 -0.32
N PHE A 194 0.57 -0.05 0.30
CA PHE A 194 -0.58 -0.95 0.24
C PHE A 194 -1.83 -0.34 0.89
N LEU A 195 -1.67 0.40 2.00
CA LEU A 195 -2.79 1.09 2.64
C LEU A 195 -3.34 2.21 1.76
N ILE A 196 -2.47 2.98 1.09
CA ILE A 196 -2.87 3.99 0.11
C ILE A 196 -3.69 3.34 -0.99
N ASP A 197 -3.14 2.33 -1.65
CA ASP A 197 -3.81 1.58 -2.73
C ASP A 197 -5.22 1.12 -2.29
N PHE A 198 -5.28 0.41 -1.16
CA PHE A 198 -6.52 -0.08 -0.56
C PHE A 198 -7.55 1.04 -0.31
N MET A 199 -7.12 2.15 0.29
CA MET A 199 -8.01 3.28 0.60
C MET A 199 -8.58 3.96 -0.65
N TYR A 200 -7.77 4.11 -1.71
CA TYR A 200 -8.20 4.79 -2.94
C TYR A 200 -9.17 3.93 -3.76
N PHE A 201 -8.98 2.61 -3.83
CA PHE A 201 -9.88 1.72 -4.56
C PHE A 201 -11.21 1.49 -3.87
N GLU A 202 -11.20 1.25 -2.56
CA GLU A 202 -12.44 0.97 -1.84
C GLU A 202 -13.35 2.20 -1.72
N ASP A 203 -12.79 3.41 -1.62
CA ASP A 203 -13.60 4.64 -1.63
C ASP A 203 -14.24 4.91 -3.01
N ASN A 204 -13.61 4.44 -4.10
CA ASN A 204 -14.19 4.51 -5.44
C ASN A 204 -15.32 3.49 -5.66
N ASP A 205 -15.26 2.31 -5.04
CA ASP A 205 -16.31 1.28 -5.14
C ASP A 205 -17.61 1.64 -4.40
N ALA A 206 -17.50 2.34 -3.25
CA ALA A 206 -18.66 2.90 -2.56
C ALA A 206 -19.43 3.91 -3.43
N ASN A 207 -18.75 4.64 -4.31
CA ASN A 207 -19.36 5.57 -5.27
C ASN A 207 -19.74 4.93 -6.62
N SER A 208 -19.19 3.77 -6.97
CA SER A 208 -19.51 3.04 -8.22
C SER A 208 -20.77 2.17 -8.08
N SER A 209 -21.04 1.64 -6.87
CA SER A 209 -22.22 0.84 -6.54
C SER A 209 -23.54 1.63 -6.68
N SER A 210 -23.56 2.91 -6.32
CA SER A 210 -24.71 3.80 -6.51
C SER A 210 -24.99 4.14 -8.00
N ARG A 211 -23.96 4.11 -8.87
CA ARG A 211 -24.12 4.21 -10.34
C ARG A 211 -24.56 2.89 -10.98
N ARG A 212 -24.09 1.73 -10.49
CA ARG A 212 -24.52 0.41 -10.98
C ARG A 212 -25.99 0.12 -10.66
N GLN A 213 -26.50 0.58 -9.53
CA GLN A 213 -27.91 0.37 -9.14
C GLN A 213 -28.90 1.23 -9.92
N ARG A 214 -28.49 2.44 -10.38
CA ARG A 214 -29.30 3.31 -11.25
C ARG A 214 -29.38 2.85 -12.72
N ARG A 215 -28.37 2.12 -13.22
CA ARG A 215 -28.35 1.61 -14.61
C ARG A 215 -29.13 0.31 -14.85
N ARG A 216 -29.68 -0.32 -13.81
CA ARG A 216 -30.59 -1.49 -13.93
C ARG A 216 -32.08 -1.10 -13.84
N ARG A 217 -32.41 0.19 -13.87
CA ARG A 217 -33.80 0.70 -13.83
C ARG A 217 -34.18 1.56 -15.04
N TYR A 218 -33.46 1.42 -16.15
CA TYR A 218 -33.89 1.91 -17.46
C TYR A 218 -33.53 0.87 -18.51
#